data_AF-A0A502FBN0-F1
#
_entry.id   AF-A0A502FBN0-F1
#
_cell.length_a   1.000
_cell.length_b   1.000
_cell.length_c   1.000
_cell.angle_alpha   90.00
_cell.angle_beta   90.00
_cell.angle_gamma   90.00
#
_symmetry.space_group_name_H-M   'P 1'
#
loop_
_entity.id
_entity.type
_entity.pdbx_description
1 polymer ?
#
loop_
_entity_poly.entity_id
_entity_poly.type
_entity_poly.pdbx_seq_one_letter_code
_entity_poly.pdbx_strand_id
1 'polypeptide(L)'
;MTFPSNSDRDCVRAWEAMPWVLQGSATHEQGEWLESHLAQCEACRKEYAQQSRLRQAMSLPSDIPVDANIGLGRLLARLDTPEPQEVRLRSRSGNWLNRALVAVVLIQALGIGALGMKLWSADGSPLYRTLSQESPPAAPGAIRVVPDTAMTLADWNALLHALRLKVVGGPNDVGAYTVAPTDSAAAPRAALQQLRATRGIRLAEPVITTP
;
A
#
# COMPACT_ATOMS: atom_id res chain seq x y z
N MET A 1 10.58 40.57 13.49
CA MET A 1 9.61 40.88 12.41
C MET A 1 8.65 39.71 12.32
N THR A 2 7.45 39.88 12.87
CA THR A 2 6.42 38.83 12.92
C THR A 2 5.67 38.87 11.59
N PHE A 3 5.92 37.89 10.72
CA PHE A 3 5.14 37.74 9.49
C PHE A 3 3.71 37.33 9.86
N PRO A 4 2.67 37.99 9.30
CA PRO A 4 1.28 37.64 9.59
C PRO A 4 1.00 36.22 9.08
N SER A 5 0.42 35.38 9.94
CA SER A 5 0.10 33.97 9.68
C SER A 5 -0.81 33.75 8.46
N ASN A 6 -1.56 34.77 8.01
CA ASN A 6 -2.35 34.71 6.79
C ASN A 6 -1.47 34.66 5.54
N SER A 7 -0.35 35.37 5.51
CA SER A 7 0.61 35.29 4.40
C SER A 7 1.20 33.90 4.27
N ASP A 8 1.35 33.17 5.37
CA ASP A 8 1.87 31.79 5.35
C ASP A 8 0.87 30.82 4.71
N ARG A 9 -0.42 30.92 5.07
CA ARG A 9 -1.48 30.12 4.45
C ARG A 9 -1.69 30.45 2.97
N ASP A 10 -1.59 31.72 2.61
CA ASP A 10 -1.67 32.14 1.20
C ASP A 10 -0.46 31.67 0.40
N CYS A 11 0.75 31.67 0.99
CA CYS A 11 1.93 31.08 0.35
C CYS A 11 1.75 29.58 0.11
N VAL A 12 1.22 28.83 1.07
CA VAL A 12 0.94 27.39 0.91
C VAL A 12 -0.07 27.15 -0.22
N ARG A 13 -1.18 27.91 -0.23
CA ARG A 13 -2.18 27.82 -1.32
C ARG A 13 -1.57 28.19 -2.68
N ALA A 14 -0.66 29.16 -2.73
CA ALA A 14 0.07 29.49 -3.95
C ALA A 14 0.93 28.31 -4.42
N TRP A 15 1.69 27.68 -3.52
CA TRP A 15 2.51 26.51 -3.82
C TRP A 15 1.69 25.33 -4.36
N GLU A 16 0.51 25.08 -3.80
CA GLU A 16 -0.39 24.04 -4.28
C GLU A 16 -0.95 24.35 -5.68
N ALA A 17 -1.19 25.63 -6.00
CA ALA A 17 -1.73 26.07 -7.28
C ALA A 17 -0.69 26.11 -8.42
N MET A 18 0.59 26.39 -8.12
CA MET A 18 1.64 26.57 -9.14
C MET A 18 1.74 25.40 -10.15
N PRO A 19 1.77 24.11 -9.75
CA PRO A 19 1.90 23.01 -10.70
C PRO A 19 0.71 22.90 -11.65
N TRP A 20 -0.51 23.18 -11.18
CA TRP A 20 -1.72 23.12 -12.01
C TRP A 20 -1.72 24.25 -13.05
N VAL A 21 -1.32 25.46 -12.65
CA VAL A 21 -1.19 26.60 -13.58
C VAL A 21 -0.08 26.32 -14.59
N LEU A 22 1.07 25.81 -14.12
CA LEU A 22 2.17 25.42 -15.01
C LEU A 22 1.78 24.27 -15.93
N GLN A 23 0.95 23.31 -15.54
CA GLN A 23 0.53 22.23 -16.44
C GLN A 23 -0.63 22.63 -17.37
N GLY A 24 -1.24 23.81 -17.16
CA GLY A 24 -2.41 24.28 -17.92
C GLY A 24 -3.72 23.60 -17.50
N SER A 25 -3.76 23.01 -16.30
CA SER A 25 -4.90 22.27 -15.75
C SER A 25 -5.60 22.98 -14.58
N ALA A 26 -5.13 24.17 -14.19
CA ALA A 26 -5.79 25.02 -13.19
C ALA A 26 -7.10 25.61 -13.72
N THR A 27 -8.04 25.88 -12.81
CA THR A 27 -9.23 26.68 -13.15
C THR A 27 -8.86 28.15 -13.37
N HIS A 28 -9.67 28.89 -14.12
CA HIS A 28 -9.45 30.33 -14.35
C HIS A 28 -9.34 31.13 -13.05
N GLU A 29 -10.22 30.85 -12.09
CA GLU A 29 -10.21 31.50 -10.77
C GLU A 29 -8.92 31.21 -9.99
N GLN A 30 -8.41 29.98 -10.05
CA GLN A 30 -7.14 29.60 -9.42
C GLN A 30 -5.94 30.32 -10.05
N GLY A 31 -5.95 30.47 -11.38
CA GLY A 31 -4.93 31.20 -12.12
C GLY A 31 -4.89 32.68 -11.76
N GLU A 32 -6.03 33.37 -11.85
CA GLU A 32 -6.13 34.79 -11.51
C GLU A 32 -5.75 35.06 -10.04
N TRP A 33 -6.20 34.19 -9.13
CA TRP A 33 -5.83 34.30 -7.73
C TRP A 33 -4.31 34.15 -7.54
N LEU A 34 -3.68 33.14 -8.15
CA LEU A 34 -2.24 32.93 -8.06
C LEU A 34 -1.46 34.13 -8.61
N GLU A 35 -1.84 34.65 -9.78
CA GLU A 35 -1.22 35.84 -10.37
C GLU A 35 -1.27 37.05 -9.43
N SER A 36 -2.44 37.30 -8.81
CA SER A 36 -2.61 38.38 -7.84
C SER A 36 -1.70 38.23 -6.61
N HIS A 37 -1.45 36.98 -6.17
CA HIS A 37 -0.57 36.68 -5.05
C HIS A 37 0.92 36.83 -5.42
N LEU A 38 1.31 36.38 -6.62
CA LEU A 38 2.69 36.50 -7.12
C LEU A 38 3.12 37.96 -7.34
N ALA A 39 2.17 38.86 -7.58
CA ALA A 39 2.43 40.30 -7.61
C ALA A 39 2.89 40.84 -6.25
N GLN A 40 2.38 40.26 -5.16
CA GLN A 40 2.55 40.75 -3.79
C GLN A 40 3.64 39.99 -3.00
N CYS A 41 3.94 38.74 -3.37
CA CYS A 41 4.90 37.88 -2.66
C CYS A 41 6.16 37.58 -3.51
N GLU A 42 7.31 38.12 -3.12
CA GLU A 42 8.57 37.88 -3.82
C GLU A 42 9.06 36.43 -3.71
N ALA A 43 8.87 35.78 -2.55
CA ALA A 43 9.30 34.40 -2.33
C ALA A 43 8.55 33.43 -3.27
N CYS A 44 7.23 33.53 -3.34
CA CYS A 44 6.42 32.74 -4.26
C CYS A 44 6.73 33.04 -5.73
N ARG A 45 7.05 34.29 -6.08
CA ARG A 45 7.48 34.64 -7.44
C ARG A 45 8.80 33.98 -7.84
N LYS A 46 9.78 33.92 -6.93
CA LYS A 46 11.06 33.24 -7.15
C LYS A 46 10.85 31.73 -7.38
N GLU A 47 10.00 31.11 -6.56
CA GLU A 47 9.66 29.70 -6.68
C GLU A 47 8.95 29.40 -8.01
N TYR A 48 7.94 30.18 -8.36
CA TYR A 48 7.21 30.01 -9.63
C TYR A 48 8.13 30.13 -10.85
N ALA A 49 9.08 31.09 -10.83
CA ALA A 49 10.08 31.23 -11.88
C ALA A 49 11.08 30.06 -11.92
N GLN A 50 11.41 29.44 -10.79
CA GLN A 50 12.22 28.23 -10.75
C GLN A 50 11.48 27.04 -11.37
N GLN A 51 10.23 26.82 -10.98
CA GLN A 51 9.41 25.72 -11.51
C GLN A 51 9.10 25.90 -13.00
N SER A 52 8.84 27.13 -13.45
CA SER A 52 8.66 27.45 -14.87
C SER A 52 9.89 27.10 -15.70
N ARG A 53 11.10 27.47 -15.22
CA ARG A 53 12.37 27.10 -15.88
C ARG A 53 12.57 25.58 -15.93
N LEU A 54 12.25 24.87 -14.85
CA LEU A 54 12.34 23.42 -14.82
C LEU A 54 11.39 22.78 -15.85
N ARG A 55 10.13 23.21 -15.90
CA ARG A 55 9.16 22.75 -16.91
C ARG A 55 9.68 22.99 -18.32
N GLN A 56 10.23 24.18 -18.57
CA GLN A 56 10.78 24.52 -19.87
C GLN A 56 11.94 23.58 -20.23
N ALA A 57 12.87 23.34 -19.31
CA ALA A 57 13.97 22.40 -19.51
C ALA A 57 13.49 20.97 -19.81
N MET A 58 12.45 20.50 -19.12
CA MET A 58 11.85 19.18 -19.37
C MET A 58 11.09 19.10 -20.70
N SER A 59 10.59 20.22 -21.21
CA SER A 59 9.88 20.27 -22.50
C SER A 59 10.81 20.31 -23.71
N LEU A 60 12.12 20.53 -23.49
CA LEU A 60 13.09 20.52 -24.58
C LEU A 60 13.19 19.10 -25.15
N PRO A 61 13.28 18.97 -26.49
CA PRO A 61 13.59 17.70 -27.12
C PRO A 61 14.88 17.12 -26.52
N SER A 62 14.88 15.82 -26.20
CA SER A 62 16.11 15.15 -25.80
C SER A 62 17.07 15.06 -26.98
N ASP A 63 18.30 15.52 -26.80
CA ASP A 63 19.37 15.41 -27.80
C ASP A 63 19.76 13.96 -28.12
N ILE A 64 19.31 13.02 -27.28
CA ILE A 64 19.52 11.59 -27.47
C ILE A 64 18.28 11.00 -28.16
N PRO A 65 18.40 10.49 -29.39
CA PRO A 65 17.31 9.74 -30.01
C PRO A 65 17.09 8.44 -29.23
N VAL A 66 15.96 8.35 -28.53
CA VAL A 66 15.56 7.13 -27.82
C VAL A 66 14.77 6.24 -28.77
N ASP A 67 15.41 5.17 -29.26
CA ASP A 67 14.70 4.10 -29.98
C ASP A 67 14.15 3.07 -28.98
N ALA A 68 12.84 3.15 -28.73
CA ALA A 68 12.15 2.26 -27.81
C ALA A 68 12.22 0.78 -28.24
N ASN A 69 12.28 0.49 -29.54
CA ASN A 69 12.32 -0.89 -30.05
C ASN A 69 13.70 -1.51 -29.79
N ILE A 70 14.78 -0.74 -29.94
CA ILE A 70 16.14 -1.20 -29.62
C ILE A 70 16.30 -1.42 -28.11
N GLY A 71 15.70 -0.55 -27.29
CA GLY A 71 15.65 -0.73 -25.84
C GLY A 71 14.92 -2.01 -25.43
N LEU A 72 13.72 -2.21 -25.98
CA LEU A 72 12.90 -3.39 -25.73
C LEU A 72 13.59 -4.68 -26.19
N GLY A 73 14.17 -4.69 -27.39
CA GLY A 73 14.89 -5.85 -27.92
C GLY A 73 16.06 -6.27 -27.02
N ARG A 74 16.82 -5.30 -26.49
CA ARG A 74 17.90 -5.57 -25.52
C ARG A 74 17.38 -6.14 -24.20
N LEU A 75 16.22 -5.66 -23.72
CA LEU A 75 15.60 -6.18 -22.50
C LEU A 75 15.15 -7.62 -22.69
N LEU A 76 14.42 -7.91 -23.77
CA LEU A 76 13.95 -9.27 -24.07
C LEU A 76 15.11 -10.24 -24.20
N ALA A 77 16.16 -9.87 -24.92
CA ALA A 77 17.36 -10.69 -25.06
C ALA A 77 18.04 -11.02 -23.70
N ARG A 78 18.00 -10.10 -22.74
CA ARG A 78 18.52 -10.37 -21.38
C ARG A 78 17.64 -11.33 -20.60
N LEU A 79 16.32 -11.19 -20.71
CA LEU A 79 15.37 -12.10 -20.05
C LEU A 79 15.48 -13.52 -20.60
N ASP A 80 15.78 -13.65 -21.90
CA ASP A 80 15.98 -14.94 -22.56
C ASP A 80 17.36 -15.57 -22.31
N THR A 81 18.29 -14.84 -21.69
CA THR A 81 19.63 -15.37 -21.39
C THR A 81 19.59 -16.19 -20.10
N PRO A 82 19.83 -17.52 -20.16
CA PRO A 82 19.90 -18.35 -18.95
C PRO A 82 21.09 -17.91 -18.08
N GLU A 83 20.87 -17.79 -16.76
CA GLU A 83 21.93 -17.39 -15.84
C GLU A 83 23.12 -18.36 -15.91
N PRO A 84 24.37 -17.85 -15.95
CA PRO A 84 25.54 -18.70 -15.98
C PRO A 84 25.60 -19.54 -14.70
N GLN A 85 25.53 -20.85 -14.88
CA GLN A 85 25.74 -21.83 -13.81
C GLN A 85 27.13 -21.60 -13.21
N GLU A 86 27.18 -21.14 -11.97
CA GLU A 86 28.44 -21.01 -11.23
C GLU A 86 29.16 -22.36 -11.18
N VAL A 87 30.28 -22.45 -11.91
CA VAL A 87 31.14 -23.62 -11.91
C VAL A 87 31.83 -23.68 -10.54
N ARG A 88 31.30 -24.51 -9.64
CA ARG A 88 31.94 -24.79 -8.36
C ARG A 88 33.29 -25.48 -8.59
N LEU A 89 34.37 -24.74 -8.36
CA LEU A 89 35.71 -25.28 -8.24
C LEU A 89 35.75 -26.20 -7.01
N ARG A 90 35.84 -27.52 -7.23
CA ARG A 90 36.04 -28.50 -6.15
C ARG A 90 37.51 -28.47 -5.71
N SER A 91 37.78 -27.83 -4.58
CA SER A 91 39.06 -27.94 -3.88
C SER A 91 39.17 -29.31 -3.19
N ARG A 92 40.20 -30.08 -3.55
CA ARG A 92 40.51 -31.43 -3.07
C ARG A 92 41.47 -31.38 -1.88
N SER A 93 41.11 -30.67 -0.82
CA SER A 93 41.88 -30.65 0.42
C SER A 93 40.96 -30.50 1.63
N GLY A 94 40.93 -31.52 2.48
CA GLY A 94 40.38 -31.41 3.82
C GLY A 94 39.21 -32.33 4.13
N ASN A 95 39.38 -33.66 4.13
CA ASN A 95 38.31 -34.56 4.60
C ASN A 95 37.89 -34.30 6.06
N TRP A 96 38.79 -33.78 6.91
CA TRP A 96 38.44 -33.41 8.29
C TRP A 96 37.74 -32.05 8.37
N LEU A 97 38.26 -31.05 7.65
CA LEU A 97 37.63 -29.73 7.55
C LEU A 97 36.24 -29.83 6.91
N ASN A 98 36.10 -30.66 5.87
CA ASN A 98 34.85 -30.90 5.17
C ASN A 98 33.85 -31.67 6.06
N ARG A 99 34.31 -32.57 6.93
CA ARG A 99 33.43 -33.23 7.94
C ARG A 99 32.98 -32.25 9.02
N ALA A 100 33.87 -31.38 9.50
CA ALA A 100 33.50 -30.32 10.44
C ALA A 100 32.52 -29.32 9.80
N LEU A 101 32.76 -28.92 8.55
CA LEU A 101 31.87 -28.06 7.78
C LEU A 101 30.52 -28.72 7.52
N VAL A 102 30.48 -30.02 7.18
CA VAL A 102 29.21 -30.77 7.04
C VAL A 102 28.44 -30.80 8.35
N ALA A 103 29.10 -31.00 9.49
CA ALA A 103 28.44 -30.97 10.80
C ALA A 103 27.86 -29.58 11.12
N VAL A 104 28.61 -28.51 10.85
CA VAL A 104 28.14 -27.13 11.02
C VAL A 104 26.95 -26.84 10.09
N VAL A 105 27.01 -27.26 8.83
CA VAL A 105 25.92 -27.10 7.85
C VAL A 105 24.67 -27.86 8.30
N LEU A 106 24.80 -29.07 8.84
CA LEU A 106 23.65 -29.84 9.35
C LEU A 106 23.00 -29.16 10.56
N ILE A 107 23.80 -28.64 11.49
CA ILE A 107 23.29 -27.87 12.64
C ILE A 107 22.60 -26.59 12.16
N GLN A 108 23.18 -25.90 11.18
CA GLN A 108 22.61 -24.68 10.62
C GLN A 108 21.31 -24.96 9.85
N ALA A 109 21.25 -26.07 9.10
CA ALA A 109 20.06 -26.51 8.40
C ALA A 109 18.94 -26.90 9.37
N LEU A 110 19.27 -27.56 10.49
CA LEU A 110 18.30 -27.84 11.56
C LEU A 110 17.80 -26.55 12.22
N GLY A 111 18.69 -25.60 12.51
CA GLY A 111 18.34 -24.31 13.07
C GLY A 111 17.43 -23.49 12.14
N ILE A 112 17.81 -23.37 10.86
CA ILE A 112 17.03 -22.69 9.83
C ILE A 112 15.71 -23.41 9.58
N GLY A 113 15.70 -24.75 9.56
CA GLY A 113 14.49 -25.56 9.41
C GLY A 113 13.51 -25.34 10.56
N ALA A 114 13.99 -25.32 11.80
CA ALA A 114 13.16 -25.06 12.98
C ALA A 114 12.64 -23.62 13.01
N LEU A 115 13.48 -22.63 12.66
CA LEU A 115 13.07 -21.23 12.51
C LEU A 115 12.06 -21.05 11.37
N GLY A 116 12.28 -21.70 10.24
CA GLY A 116 11.40 -21.69 9.08
C GLY A 116 10.05 -22.30 9.40
N MET A 117 10.01 -23.43 10.11
CA MET A 117 8.76 -24.04 10.58
C MET A 117 8.01 -23.11 11.54
N LYS A 118 8.73 -22.47 12.48
CA LYS A 118 8.13 -21.50 13.40
C LYS A 118 7.58 -20.26 12.69
N LEU A 119 8.27 -19.77 11.67
CA LEU A 119 7.83 -18.66 10.81
C LEU A 119 6.65 -19.06 9.92
N TRP A 120 6.59 -20.30 9.45
CA TRP A 120 5.45 -20.83 8.70
C TRP A 120 4.22 -21.05 9.58
N SER A 121 4.41 -21.43 10.85
CA SER A 121 3.31 -21.55 11.82
C SER A 121 2.88 -20.21 12.42
N ALA A 122 3.64 -19.14 12.22
CA ALA A 122 3.19 -17.80 12.53
C ALA A 122 2.18 -17.39 11.46
N ASP A 123 0.89 -17.54 11.78
CA ASP A 123 -0.23 -17.21 10.90
C ASP A 123 0.02 -15.91 10.14
N GLY A 124 0.23 -16.06 8.83
CA GLY A 124 0.57 -15.00 7.91
C GLY A 124 -0.60 -14.06 7.68
N SER A 125 -0.63 -12.94 8.40
CA SER A 125 -1.20 -11.72 7.86
C SER A 125 -0.10 -11.03 7.05
N PRO A 126 -0.14 -11.05 5.70
CA PRO A 126 0.83 -10.31 4.92
C PRO A 126 0.70 -8.82 5.23
N LEU A 127 1.76 -8.25 5.81
CA LEU A 127 1.86 -6.82 6.16
C LEU A 127 1.75 -5.88 4.94
N TYR A 128 1.83 -6.42 3.72
CA TYR A 128 1.60 -5.68 2.50
C TYR A 128 0.90 -6.56 1.46
N ARG A 129 -0.21 -6.07 0.91
CA ARG A 129 -1.04 -6.80 -0.04
C ARG A 129 -1.25 -5.96 -1.29
N THR A 130 -1.02 -6.55 -2.46
CA THR A 130 -1.25 -5.90 -3.76
C THR A 130 -2.62 -6.28 -4.31
N LEU A 131 -3.20 -5.42 -5.15
CA LEU A 131 -4.54 -5.62 -5.73
C LEU A 131 -4.62 -6.82 -6.69
N SER A 132 -3.48 -7.30 -7.20
CA SER A 132 -3.40 -8.45 -8.11
C SER A 132 -3.36 -9.80 -7.38
N GLN A 133 -3.27 -9.81 -6.04
CA GLN A 133 -3.26 -11.06 -5.27
C GLN A 133 -4.68 -11.58 -5.05
N GLU A 134 -4.87 -12.86 -5.37
CA GLU A 134 -6.09 -13.62 -5.12
C GLU A 134 -6.57 -13.40 -3.68
N SER A 135 -7.88 -13.26 -3.48
CA SER A 135 -8.40 -13.09 -2.12
C SER A 135 -8.31 -14.38 -1.32
N PRO A 136 -7.66 -14.36 -0.13
CA PRO A 136 -7.66 -15.54 0.71
C PRO A 136 -9.13 -15.89 1.03
N PRO A 137 -9.45 -17.19 1.11
CA PRO A 137 -10.79 -17.63 1.43
C PRO A 137 -11.23 -16.99 2.74
N ALA A 138 -12.44 -16.44 2.75
CA ALA A 138 -12.99 -15.80 3.93
C ALA A 138 -13.03 -16.79 5.09
N ALA A 139 -12.68 -16.33 6.29
CA ALA A 139 -12.76 -17.15 7.49
C ALA A 139 -14.18 -17.74 7.65
N PRO A 140 -14.31 -18.99 8.12
CA PRO A 140 -15.62 -19.62 8.30
C PRO A 140 -16.51 -18.76 9.21
N GLY A 141 -17.69 -18.40 8.71
CA GLY A 141 -18.61 -17.51 9.42
C GLY A 141 -18.33 -16.01 9.27
N ALA A 142 -17.48 -15.59 8.33
CA ALA A 142 -17.25 -14.18 8.04
C ALA A 142 -18.53 -13.47 7.56
N ILE A 143 -18.72 -12.25 8.05
CA ILE A 143 -19.84 -11.37 7.76
C ILE A 143 -19.28 -10.06 7.21
N ARG A 144 -19.83 -9.60 6.10
CA ARG A 144 -19.55 -8.28 5.53
C ARG A 144 -20.51 -7.28 6.14
N VAL A 145 -19.98 -6.24 6.79
CA VAL A 145 -20.75 -5.25 7.54
C VAL A 145 -20.40 -3.85 7.06
N VAL A 146 -21.42 -3.07 6.74
CA VAL A 146 -21.29 -1.65 6.38
C VAL A 146 -21.88 -0.81 7.51
N PRO A 147 -21.06 -0.17 8.37
CA PRO A 147 -21.54 0.78 9.36
C PRO A 147 -22.02 2.06 8.68
N ASP A 148 -22.95 2.78 9.32
CA ASP A 148 -23.35 4.11 8.90
C ASP A 148 -22.19 5.10 9.09
N THR A 149 -22.09 6.08 8.19
CA THR A 149 -21.17 7.22 8.29
C THR A 149 -21.25 8.00 9.61
N ALA A 150 -22.41 7.98 10.28
CA ALA A 150 -22.60 8.64 11.57
C ALA A 150 -22.24 7.76 12.79
N MET A 151 -21.90 6.48 12.59
CA MET A 151 -21.57 5.57 13.69
C MET A 151 -20.22 5.93 14.30
N THR A 152 -20.17 6.12 15.62
CA THR A 152 -18.90 6.41 16.29
C THR A 152 -18.03 5.16 16.37
N LEU A 153 -16.71 5.34 16.40
CA LEU A 153 -15.78 4.23 16.56
C LEU A 153 -15.97 3.50 17.92
N ALA A 154 -16.39 4.22 18.95
CA ALA A 154 -16.69 3.66 20.25
C ALA A 154 -17.91 2.72 20.21
N ASP A 155 -19.00 3.16 19.56
CA ASP A 155 -20.21 2.35 19.37
C ASP A 155 -19.93 1.13 18.49
N TRP A 156 -19.12 1.31 17.45
CA TRP A 156 -18.67 0.22 16.58
C TRP A 156 -17.90 -0.85 17.38
N ASN A 157 -16.91 -0.43 18.17
CA ASN A 157 -16.11 -1.36 18.94
C ASN A 157 -16.95 -2.06 20.04
N ALA A 158 -17.85 -1.32 20.71
CA ALA A 158 -18.76 -1.88 21.71
C ALA A 158 -19.69 -2.95 21.11
N LEU A 159 -20.23 -2.70 19.92
CA LEU A 159 -21.07 -3.63 19.17
C LEU A 159 -20.30 -4.91 18.80
N LEU A 160 -19.08 -4.77 18.26
CA LEU A 160 -18.25 -5.92 17.92
C LEU A 160 -17.90 -6.76 19.15
N HIS A 161 -17.56 -6.13 20.27
CA HIS A 161 -17.30 -6.83 21.53
C HIS A 161 -18.54 -7.56 22.06
N ALA A 162 -19.71 -6.94 22.03
CA ALA A 162 -20.97 -7.54 22.48
C ALA A 162 -21.34 -8.78 21.65
N LEU A 163 -21.08 -8.74 20.34
CA LEU A 163 -21.35 -9.85 19.41
C LEU A 163 -20.18 -10.83 19.28
N ARG A 164 -19.09 -10.63 20.04
CA ARG A 164 -17.85 -11.43 20.01
C ARG A 164 -17.27 -11.55 18.60
N LEU A 165 -17.32 -10.46 17.84
CA LEU A 165 -16.81 -10.34 16.48
C LEU A 165 -15.47 -9.61 16.49
N LYS A 166 -14.56 -10.02 15.61
CA LYS A 166 -13.28 -9.33 15.35
C LYS A 166 -13.23 -8.88 13.89
N VAL A 167 -12.63 -7.72 13.65
CA VAL A 167 -12.37 -7.23 12.28
C VAL A 167 -11.23 -8.05 11.69
N VAL A 168 -11.48 -8.75 10.59
CA VAL A 168 -10.50 -9.55 9.84
C VAL A 168 -10.13 -8.91 8.50
N GLY A 169 -10.92 -7.93 8.04
CA GLY A 169 -10.67 -7.15 6.84
C GLY A 169 -11.21 -5.73 6.99
N GLY A 170 -10.39 -4.76 6.61
CA GLY A 170 -10.70 -3.34 6.73
C GLY A 170 -11.70 -2.83 5.69
N PRO A 171 -12.05 -1.54 5.76
CA PRO A 171 -13.04 -0.96 4.88
C PRO A 171 -12.52 -1.01 3.44
N ASN A 172 -13.31 -1.62 2.56
CA ASN A 172 -13.08 -1.54 1.12
C ASN A 172 -13.57 -0.19 0.56
N ASP A 173 -13.50 -0.01 -0.76
CA ASP A 173 -13.91 1.22 -1.45
C ASP A 173 -15.38 1.63 -1.21
N VAL A 174 -16.21 0.70 -0.73
CA VAL A 174 -17.62 0.95 -0.38
C VAL A 174 -17.86 1.05 1.15
N GLY A 175 -16.79 1.15 1.94
CA GLY A 175 -16.86 1.29 3.40
C GLY A 175 -17.24 0.01 4.15
N ALA A 176 -17.15 -1.16 3.51
CA ALA A 176 -17.53 -2.43 4.11
C ALA A 176 -16.36 -3.09 4.84
N TYR A 177 -16.58 -3.45 6.10
CA TYR A 177 -15.66 -4.23 6.93
C TYR A 177 -16.00 -5.72 6.84
N THR A 178 -14.98 -6.57 6.91
CA THR A 178 -15.18 -8.01 7.07
C THR A 178 -14.93 -8.36 8.54
N VAL A 179 -15.94 -8.91 9.20
CA VAL A 179 -15.86 -9.34 10.60
C VAL A 179 -16.05 -10.85 10.69
N ALA A 180 -15.35 -11.50 11.61
CA ALA A 180 -15.49 -12.93 11.86
C ALA A 180 -15.73 -13.18 13.35
N PRO A 181 -16.42 -14.28 13.71
CA PRO A 181 -16.51 -14.72 15.10
C PRO A 181 -15.13 -14.89 15.73
N THR A 182 -14.99 -14.45 16.98
CA THR A 182 -13.77 -14.67 17.77
C THR A 182 -13.66 -16.13 18.18
N ASP A 183 -14.80 -16.77 18.45
CA ASP A 183 -14.93 -18.18 18.81
C ASP A 183 -15.62 -18.94 17.65
N SER A 184 -14.96 -19.93 17.06
CA SER A 184 -15.50 -20.74 15.94
C SER A 184 -16.78 -21.52 16.29
N ALA A 185 -17.12 -21.62 17.58
CA ALA A 185 -18.34 -22.26 18.07
C ALA A 185 -19.57 -21.33 18.07
N ALA A 186 -19.39 -20.02 17.86
CA ALA A 186 -20.49 -19.07 17.86
C ALA A 186 -21.31 -19.19 16.56
N ALA A 187 -22.64 -19.34 16.69
CA ALA A 187 -23.55 -19.48 15.55
C ALA A 187 -23.56 -18.21 14.68
N PRO A 188 -23.01 -18.23 13.45
CA PRO A 188 -22.86 -17.01 12.63
C PRO A 188 -24.20 -16.38 12.27
N ARG A 189 -25.28 -17.18 12.24
CA ARG A 189 -26.64 -16.74 11.92
C ARG A 189 -27.23 -15.81 12.98
N ALA A 190 -26.99 -16.05 14.27
CA ALA A 190 -27.51 -15.22 15.35
C ALA A 190 -26.83 -13.85 15.36
N ALA A 191 -25.49 -13.83 15.22
CA ALA A 191 -24.72 -12.60 15.10
C ALA A 191 -25.16 -11.78 13.87
N LEU A 192 -25.39 -12.44 12.73
CA LEU A 192 -25.87 -11.80 11.50
C LEU A 192 -27.28 -11.19 11.64
N GLN A 193 -28.21 -11.88 12.30
CA GLN A 193 -29.55 -11.33 12.55
C GLN A 193 -29.48 -10.10 13.47
N GLN A 194 -28.63 -10.15 14.50
CA GLN A 194 -28.50 -9.04 15.44
C GLN A 194 -27.81 -7.83 14.81
N LEU A 195 -26.81 -8.04 13.93
CA LEU A 195 -26.22 -6.98 13.12
C LEU A 195 -27.25 -6.28 12.23
N ARG A 196 -28.13 -7.05 11.58
CA ARG A 196 -29.21 -6.49 10.74
C ARG A 196 -30.24 -5.70 11.54
N ALA A 197 -30.47 -6.08 12.80
CA ALA A 197 -31.40 -5.39 13.68
C ALA A 197 -30.79 -4.14 14.36
N THR A 198 -29.46 -3.95 14.28
CA THR A 198 -28.79 -2.86 14.99
C THR A 198 -28.89 -1.54 14.23
N ARG A 199 -29.41 -0.50 14.89
CA ARG A 199 -29.38 0.87 14.36
C ARG A 199 -27.92 1.31 14.20
N GLY A 200 -27.58 1.82 13.01
CA GLY A 200 -26.21 2.21 12.66
C GLY A 200 -25.49 1.19 11.77
N ILE A 201 -26.10 0.05 11.45
CA ILE A 201 -25.61 -0.88 10.43
C ILE A 201 -26.49 -0.76 9.18
N ARG A 202 -25.89 -0.41 8.04
CA ARG A 202 -26.58 -0.28 6.75
C ARG A 202 -26.75 -1.62 6.04
N LEU A 203 -25.75 -2.49 6.16
CA LEU A 203 -25.74 -3.80 5.51
C LEU A 203 -24.99 -4.81 6.36
N ALA A 204 -25.54 -6.02 6.46
CA ALA A 204 -24.86 -7.19 7.05
C ALA A 204 -25.19 -8.45 6.23
N GLU A 205 -24.20 -8.98 5.53
CA GLU A 205 -24.32 -10.14 4.64
C GLU A 205 -23.28 -11.21 4.96
N PRO A 206 -23.63 -12.50 4.83
CA PRO A 206 -22.64 -13.56 5.00
C PRO A 206 -21.67 -13.55 3.82
N VAL A 207 -20.38 -13.71 4.07
CA VAL A 207 -19.41 -13.93 3.00
C VAL A 207 -19.50 -15.40 2.60
N ILE A 208 -20.09 -15.66 1.44
CA ILE A 208 -20.19 -17.01 0.90
C ILE A 208 -18.79 -17.42 0.43
N THR A 209 -18.21 -18.43 1.07
CA THR A 209 -17.04 -19.13 0.52
C THR A 209 -17.53 -19.96 -0.66
N THR A 210 -17.36 -19.47 -1.88
CA THR A 210 -17.49 -20.31 -3.08
C THR A 210 -16.40 -21.39 -3.00
N PRO A 211 -16.73 -22.69 -3.16
CA PRO A 211 -15.75 -23.76 -3.13
C PRO A 211 -14.73 -23.67 -4.26
#